data_AF-A0A182F609-F1
#
_entry.id   AF-A0A182F609-F1
#
_cell.length_a   1.000
_cell.length_b   1.000
_cell.length_c   1.000
_cell.angle_alpha   90.00
_cell.angle_beta   90.00
_cell.angle_gamma   90.00
#
_symmetry.space_group_name_H-M   'P 1'
#
loop_
_entity.id
_entity.type
_entity.pdbx_description
1 polymer ?
#
loop_
_entity_poly.entity_id
_entity_poly.type
_entity_poly.pdbx_seq_one_letter_code
_entity_poly.pdbx_strand_id
1 'polypeptide(L)'
;MHDGRDGPLKLLSGLTVSTAEFDHQHQQLPKASGLWPQFFNVALRATISVNATCGQTGREEYCRITEATGRSRGSQCGTCDANSPDPEKRHPITNIVDGTSSWWQSPTLQKGAKNDRVTINLDLGQSKSKMYPAKI
;
A
#
# COMPACT_ATOMS: atom_id res chain seq x y z
N MET A 1 54.94 -8.57 44.67
CA MET A 1 54.81 -9.49 43.52
C MET A 1 53.39 -9.28 42.98
N HIS A 2 53.07 -8.55 41.90
CA HIS A 2 53.55 -8.65 40.50
C HIS A 2 53.68 -10.13 40.08
N ASP A 3 53.04 -10.67 39.05
CA ASP A 3 52.60 -10.12 37.75
C ASP A 3 51.69 -11.14 36.98
N GLY A 4 50.93 -10.64 35.97
CA GLY A 4 50.61 -11.27 34.67
C GLY A 4 49.68 -12.51 34.61
N ARG A 5 48.56 -12.51 33.84
CA ARG A 5 48.45 -12.75 32.36
C ARG A 5 49.13 -14.07 31.94
N ASP A 6 48.46 -15.09 31.39
CA ASP A 6 47.65 -15.19 30.15
C ASP A 6 46.72 -16.44 30.24
N GLY A 7 45.58 -16.63 29.58
CA GLY A 7 44.94 -16.01 28.43
C GLY A 7 43.60 -16.72 28.11
N PRO A 8 42.87 -16.32 27.05
CA PRO A 8 41.43 -16.54 26.88
C PRO A 8 41.06 -17.85 26.16
N LEU A 9 39.96 -18.48 26.59
CA LEU A 9 39.22 -19.44 25.75
C LEU A 9 38.41 -18.66 24.71
N LYS A 10 38.64 -19.01 23.44
CA LYS A 10 38.10 -18.33 22.26
C LYS A 10 36.61 -18.64 22.06
N LEU A 11 35.84 -17.56 21.86
CA LEU A 11 34.46 -17.44 21.36
C LEU A 11 34.27 -18.20 20.02
N LEU A 12 33.07 -18.59 19.59
CA LEU A 12 32.04 -17.69 19.04
C LEU A 12 30.62 -18.20 19.35
N SER A 13 30.03 -17.64 20.40
CA SER A 13 28.58 -17.55 20.59
C SER A 13 28.01 -16.55 19.58
N GLY A 14 27.00 -16.93 18.81
CA GLY A 14 26.34 -16.00 17.89
C GLY A 14 24.99 -16.53 17.45
N LEU A 15 23.94 -15.88 17.95
CA LEU A 15 22.65 -15.56 17.32
C LEU A 15 21.55 -15.57 18.38
N THR A 16 21.39 -14.42 19.03
CA THR A 16 20.14 -14.06 19.71
C THR A 16 19.05 -13.95 18.64
N VAL A 17 17.90 -14.60 18.87
CA VAL A 17 16.68 -14.36 18.08
C VAL A 17 16.22 -12.94 18.37
N SER A 18 16.58 -11.99 17.50
CA SER A 18 15.93 -10.69 17.49
C SER A 18 14.51 -10.89 17.01
N THR A 19 13.54 -10.64 17.89
CA THR A 19 12.23 -10.15 17.44
C THR A 19 12.51 -8.95 16.54
N ALA A 20 12.13 -9.06 15.26
CA ALA A 20 12.18 -7.92 14.37
C ALA A 20 11.14 -6.90 14.85
N GLU A 21 11.55 -6.04 15.77
CA GLU A 21 10.84 -4.79 16.05
C GLU A 21 10.89 -4.00 14.75
N PHE A 22 9.71 -3.76 14.18
CA PHE A 22 9.57 -2.92 13.00
C PHE A 22 9.85 -1.49 13.45
N ASP A 23 11.12 -1.09 13.41
CA ASP A 23 11.58 0.24 13.79
C ASP A 23 10.96 1.25 12.82
N HIS A 24 9.88 1.89 13.26
CA HIS A 24 9.36 3.08 12.60
C HIS A 24 10.42 4.16 12.72
N GLN A 25 11.31 4.23 11.73
CA GLN A 25 12.24 5.33 11.54
C GLN A 25 11.45 6.64 11.43
N HIS A 26 11.17 7.25 12.59
CA HIS A 26 11.03 8.69 12.67
C HIS A 26 12.40 9.26 12.30
N GLN A 27 12.58 9.56 11.03
CA GLN A 27 13.69 10.38 10.57
C GLN A 27 13.55 11.75 11.25
N GLN A 28 14.19 11.90 12.41
CA GLN A 28 14.29 13.18 13.09
C GLN A 28 15.21 14.06 12.23
N LEU A 29 14.60 14.78 11.28
CA LEU A 29 15.24 15.93 10.64
C LEU A 29 15.79 16.82 11.76
N PRO A 30 17.00 17.39 11.61
CA PRO A 30 17.55 18.34 12.58
C PRO A 30 16.48 19.37 12.91
N LYS A 31 16.32 19.67 14.21
CA LYS A 31 15.28 20.50 14.80
C LYS A 31 15.36 21.92 14.23
N ALA A 32 14.87 22.09 13.01
CA ALA A 32 14.64 23.37 12.40
C ALA A 32 13.55 24.05 13.21
N SER A 33 13.78 25.30 13.57
CA SER A 33 12.82 26.19 14.22
C SER A 33 11.64 26.47 13.28
N GLY A 34 10.79 25.48 13.07
CA GLY A 34 9.67 25.49 12.15
C GLY A 34 8.73 24.32 12.44
N LEU A 35 7.43 24.60 12.49
CA LEU A 35 6.39 23.58 12.69
C LEU A 35 6.22 22.80 11.37
N TRP A 36 7.08 21.81 11.14
CA TRP A 36 6.87 20.85 10.07
C TRP A 36 5.86 19.79 10.55
N PRO A 37 4.78 19.54 9.81
CA PRO A 37 3.84 18.49 10.19
C PRO A 37 4.52 17.12 10.10
N GLN A 38 4.04 16.18 10.90
CA GLN A 38 4.46 14.79 10.77
C GLN A 38 4.12 14.28 9.36
N PHE A 39 4.98 13.45 8.78
CA PHE A 39 4.71 12.79 7.51
C PHE A 39 3.66 11.69 7.72
N PHE A 40 2.65 11.64 6.85
CA PHE A 40 1.63 10.60 6.84
C PHE A 40 1.14 10.34 5.42
N ASN A 41 0.53 9.18 5.18
CA ASN A 41 -0.11 8.88 3.90
C ASN A 41 -1.41 9.70 3.75
N VAL A 42 -1.36 10.76 2.95
CA VAL A 42 -2.51 11.64 2.70
C VAL A 42 -3.68 10.95 2.01
N ALA A 43 -3.44 9.85 1.29
CA ALA A 43 -4.49 9.11 0.58
C ALA A 43 -5.46 8.42 1.55
N LEU A 44 -5.00 7.97 2.72
CA LEU A 44 -5.84 7.30 3.73
C LEU A 44 -6.93 8.21 4.32
N ARG A 45 -6.82 9.53 4.14
CA ARG A 45 -7.80 10.52 4.61
C ARG A 45 -8.54 11.20 3.46
N ALA A 46 -8.26 10.80 2.23
CA ALA A 46 -8.83 11.41 1.06
C ALA A 46 -10.24 10.87 0.79
N THR A 47 -11.09 11.71 0.20
CA THR A 47 -12.34 11.23 -0.40
C THR A 47 -12.02 10.71 -1.80
N ILE A 48 -12.39 9.46 -2.09
CA ILE A 48 -12.08 8.81 -3.37
C ILE A 48 -13.36 8.50 -4.15
N SER A 49 -13.32 8.70 -5.47
CA SER A 49 -14.38 8.29 -6.39
C SER A 49 -13.82 7.75 -7.69
N VAL A 50 -14.62 6.98 -8.42
CA VAL A 50 -14.24 6.40 -9.71
C VAL A 50 -15.45 6.33 -10.63
N ASN A 51 -15.22 6.43 -11.94
CA ASN A 51 -16.31 6.36 -12.92
C ASN A 51 -16.84 4.94 -13.17
N ALA A 52 -16.06 3.91 -12.86
CA ALA A 52 -16.45 2.51 -13.09
C ALA A 52 -15.72 1.56 -12.15
N THR A 53 -16.42 0.54 -11.65
CA THR A 53 -15.87 -0.55 -10.84
C THR A 53 -16.44 -1.87 -11.35
N CYS A 54 -15.65 -2.95 -11.32
CA CYS A 54 -16.11 -4.26 -11.77
C CYS A 54 -17.34 -4.73 -10.96
N GLY A 55 -18.16 -5.58 -11.57
CA GLY A 55 -19.27 -6.22 -10.86
C GLY A 55 -20.48 -5.30 -10.56
N GLN A 56 -20.45 -4.01 -10.91
CA GLN A 56 -21.57 -3.07 -10.66
C GLN A 56 -22.86 -3.44 -11.42
N THR A 57 -22.74 -4.14 -12.54
CA THR A 57 -23.87 -4.59 -13.38
C THR A 57 -24.12 -6.09 -13.26
N GLY A 58 -23.71 -6.69 -12.14
CA GLY A 58 -23.73 -8.13 -11.89
C GLY A 58 -22.38 -8.79 -12.13
N ARG A 59 -22.34 -10.10 -11.91
CA ARG A 59 -21.14 -10.95 -11.97
C ARG A 59 -20.28 -10.71 -13.22
N GLU A 60 -18.98 -10.56 -12.99
CA GLU A 60 -17.97 -10.30 -14.00
C GLU A 60 -16.75 -11.20 -13.78
N GLU A 61 -16.30 -11.91 -14.83
CA GLU A 61 -15.08 -12.72 -14.78
C GLU A 61 -13.87 -11.86 -15.20
N TYR A 62 -12.73 -12.07 -14.56
CA TYR A 62 -11.46 -11.44 -14.91
C TYR A 62 -10.33 -12.47 -14.87
N CYS A 63 -9.25 -12.23 -15.60
CA CYS A 63 -8.10 -13.11 -15.62
C CYS A 63 -6.81 -12.33 -15.42
N ARG A 64 -5.99 -12.75 -14.45
CA ARG A 64 -4.66 -12.21 -14.24
C ARG A 64 -3.69 -12.86 -15.22
N ILE A 65 -3.01 -12.02 -16.00
CA ILE A 65 -1.87 -12.48 -16.80
C ILE A 65 -0.72 -12.70 -15.82
N THR A 66 -0.28 -13.94 -15.69
CA THR A 66 0.95 -14.29 -14.97
C THR A 66 2.04 -14.55 -16.00
N GLU A 67 3.27 -14.13 -15.72
CA GLU A 67 4.42 -14.55 -16.51
C GLU A 67 4.65 -16.05 -16.26
N ALA A 68 4.16 -16.89 -17.17
CA ALA A 68 4.35 -18.32 -17.09
C ALA A 68 5.72 -18.70 -17.67
N THR A 69 6.76 -18.74 -16.84
CA THR A 69 7.97 -19.53 -17.15
C THR A 69 7.69 -21.00 -16.84
N GLY A 70 7.26 -21.74 -17.86
CA GLY A 70 7.02 -23.19 -17.75
C GLY A 70 5.55 -23.60 -17.77
N ARG A 71 5.33 -24.91 -17.91
CA ARG A 71 4.12 -25.58 -18.43
C ARG A 71 2.80 -25.41 -17.64
N SER A 72 2.72 -24.49 -16.68
CA SER A 72 1.46 -24.08 -16.04
C SER A 72 0.87 -22.84 -16.73
N ARG A 73 0.27 -23.06 -17.90
CA ARG A 73 -0.54 -22.05 -18.62
C ARG A 73 -1.93 -21.90 -17.99
N GLY A 74 -1.98 -21.55 -16.71
CA GLY A 74 -3.23 -21.19 -16.05
C GLY A 74 -3.26 -19.68 -15.83
N SER A 75 -3.95 -18.94 -16.70
CA SER A 75 -4.42 -17.61 -16.30
C SER A 75 -5.20 -17.77 -15.00
N GLN A 76 -4.76 -17.10 -13.94
CA GLN A 76 -5.51 -17.11 -12.68
C GLN A 76 -6.74 -16.24 -12.90
N CYS A 77 -7.85 -16.88 -13.27
CA CYS A 77 -9.13 -16.21 -13.43
C CYS A 77 -9.90 -16.21 -12.12
N GLY A 78 -10.65 -15.14 -11.90
CA GLY A 78 -11.48 -14.94 -10.74
C GLY A 78 -12.76 -14.19 -11.12
N THR A 79 -13.60 -13.98 -10.12
CA THR A 79 -14.90 -13.34 -10.29
C THR A 79 -14.97 -12.08 -9.46
N CYS A 80 -15.40 -10.99 -10.08
CA CYS A 80 -15.81 -9.77 -9.41
C CYS A 80 -17.34 -9.62 -9.45
N ASP A 81 -17.95 -9.39 -8.30
CA ASP A 81 -19.37 -9.09 -8.15
C ASP A 81 -19.57 -8.15 -6.96
N ALA A 82 -19.97 -6.91 -7.26
CA ALA A 82 -20.11 -5.87 -6.24
C ALA A 82 -21.20 -6.18 -5.20
N ASN A 83 -22.18 -7.02 -5.56
CA ASN A 83 -23.30 -7.41 -4.68
C ASN A 83 -23.11 -8.81 -4.09
N SER A 84 -21.96 -9.44 -4.31
CA SER A 84 -21.66 -10.77 -3.78
C SER A 84 -21.71 -10.76 -2.24
N PRO A 85 -22.29 -11.81 -1.62
CA PRO A 85 -22.19 -11.99 -0.17
C PRO A 85 -20.76 -12.30 0.28
N ASP A 86 -19.94 -12.87 -0.62
CA ASP A 86 -18.52 -13.14 -0.43
C ASP A 86 -17.70 -11.86 -0.65
N PRO A 87 -17.05 -11.31 0.41
CA PRO A 87 -16.24 -10.10 0.31
C PRO A 87 -15.03 -10.23 -0.62
N GLU A 88 -14.47 -11.43 -0.79
CA GLU A 88 -13.29 -11.66 -1.63
C GLU A 88 -13.57 -11.45 -3.12
N LYS A 89 -14.85 -11.43 -3.50
CA LYS A 89 -15.31 -11.11 -4.86
C LYS A 89 -15.66 -9.63 -5.05
N ARG A 90 -15.51 -8.79 -4.01
CA ARG A 90 -15.84 -7.35 -4.03
C ARG A 90 -14.57 -6.52 -4.05
N HIS A 91 -14.44 -5.65 -5.04
CA HIS A 91 -13.27 -4.78 -5.21
C HIS A 91 -13.66 -3.29 -5.32
N PRO A 92 -14.33 -2.71 -4.30
CA PRO A 92 -14.79 -1.33 -4.33
C PRO A 92 -13.64 -0.32 -4.30
N ILE A 93 -13.91 0.92 -4.73
CA ILE A 93 -12.91 2.00 -4.82
C ILE A 93 -12.28 2.36 -3.46
N THR A 94 -13.02 2.12 -2.37
CA THR A 94 -12.58 2.35 -1.00
C THR A 94 -11.37 1.50 -0.61
N ASN A 95 -11.17 0.35 -1.25
CA ASN A 95 -10.02 -0.54 -0.98
C ASN A 95 -8.67 0.16 -1.24
N ILE A 96 -8.63 1.22 -2.07
CA ILE A 96 -7.40 1.98 -2.32
C ILE A 96 -6.95 2.76 -1.08
N VAL A 97 -7.89 3.20 -0.23
CA VAL A 97 -7.65 4.14 0.86
C VAL A 97 -7.92 3.55 2.24
N ASP A 98 -8.25 2.26 2.33
CA ASP A 98 -8.62 1.59 3.59
C ASP A 98 -7.41 1.15 4.43
N GLY A 99 -6.20 1.25 3.88
CA GLY A 99 -4.95 0.88 4.55
C GLY A 99 -4.69 -0.64 4.61
N THR A 100 -5.50 -1.45 3.94
CA THR A 100 -5.33 -2.91 3.84
C THR A 100 -4.59 -3.29 2.55
N SER A 101 -4.34 -4.59 2.35
CA SER A 101 -3.82 -5.14 1.08
C SER A 101 -4.91 -5.43 0.04
N SER A 102 -6.17 -5.07 0.33
CA SER A 102 -7.28 -5.21 -0.61
C SER A 102 -7.07 -4.28 -1.81
N TRP A 103 -7.66 -4.61 -2.95
CA TRP A 103 -7.55 -3.79 -4.16
C TRP A 103 -8.91 -3.39 -4.70
N TRP A 104 -8.93 -2.25 -5.41
CA TRP A 104 -10.02 -1.89 -6.30
C TRP A 104 -9.77 -2.48 -7.68
N GLN A 105 -10.84 -2.76 -8.43
CA GLN A 105 -10.72 -3.25 -9.80
C GLN A 105 -11.71 -2.58 -10.76
N SER A 106 -11.18 -2.17 -11.92
CA SER A 106 -11.98 -1.67 -13.04
C SER A 106 -12.78 -2.79 -13.70
N PRO A 107 -13.86 -2.47 -14.44
CA PRO A 107 -14.45 -3.42 -15.37
C PRO A 107 -13.44 -3.86 -16.43
N THR A 108 -13.64 -5.06 -16.94
CA THR A 108 -12.91 -5.68 -18.04
C THR A 108 -13.27 -5.04 -19.38
N LEU A 109 -12.35 -5.12 -20.33
CA LEU A 109 -12.58 -4.69 -21.72
C LEU A 109 -13.66 -5.54 -22.42
N GLN A 110 -13.88 -6.79 -21.97
CA GLN A 110 -14.95 -7.64 -22.49
C GLN A 110 -16.35 -7.03 -22.27
N LYS A 111 -16.54 -6.25 -21.20
CA LYS A 111 -17.82 -5.56 -20.92
C LYS A 111 -18.05 -4.32 -21.79
N GLY A 112 -17.05 -3.87 -22.55
CA GLY A 112 -17.22 -2.84 -23.57
C GLY A 112 -15.98 -1.94 -23.74
N ALA A 113 -15.82 -1.40 -24.95
CA ALA A 113 -14.70 -0.55 -25.31
C ALA A 113 -14.59 0.71 -24.44
N LYS A 114 -15.71 1.25 -23.91
CA LYS A 114 -15.74 2.39 -22.98
C LYS A 114 -14.92 2.19 -21.68
N ASN A 115 -14.58 0.94 -21.36
CA ASN A 115 -13.77 0.60 -20.20
C ASN A 115 -12.26 0.70 -20.49
N ASP A 116 -11.87 1.12 -21.70
CA ASP A 116 -10.50 1.46 -22.06
C ASP A 116 -9.97 2.69 -21.31
N ARG A 117 -10.88 3.52 -20.77
CA ARG A 117 -10.56 4.69 -19.96
C ARG A 117 -11.34 4.70 -18.65
N VAL A 118 -10.59 4.66 -17.56
CA VAL A 118 -11.11 4.77 -16.19
C VAL A 118 -10.51 5.99 -15.51
N THR A 119 -11.32 6.70 -14.72
CA THR A 119 -10.91 7.92 -14.02
C THR A 119 -11.17 7.75 -12.53
N ILE A 120 -10.09 7.82 -11.74
CA ILE A 120 -10.13 7.83 -10.28
C ILE A 120 -9.86 9.27 -9.83
N ASN A 121 -10.76 9.83 -9.02
CA ASN A 121 -10.58 11.14 -8.40
C ASN A 121 -10.28 10.94 -6.92
N LEU A 122 -9.19 11.57 -6.46
CA LEU A 122 -8.76 11.56 -5.07
C LEU A 122 -8.74 13.00 -4.54
N ASP A 123 -9.70 13.34 -3.69
CA ASP A 123 -9.77 14.64 -3.02
C ASP A 123 -9.07 14.56 -1.66
N LEU A 124 -7.91 15.22 -1.58
CA LEU A 124 -7.08 15.24 -0.37
C LEU A 124 -7.60 16.20 0.71
N GLY A 125 -8.59 17.07 0.40
CA GLY A 125 -9.19 18.00 1.34
C GLY A 125 -8.24 19.07 1.93
N GLN A 126 -7.03 19.22 1.39
CA GLN A 126 -6.05 20.16 1.92
C GLN A 126 -6.44 21.60 1.56
N SER A 127 -6.88 22.38 2.56
CA SER A 127 -6.98 23.84 2.41
C SER A 127 -5.58 24.39 2.20
N LYS A 128 -5.35 25.13 1.11
CA LYS A 128 -4.07 25.83 0.89
C LYS A 128 -3.81 26.74 2.09
N SER A 129 -2.92 26.35 2.99
CA SER A 129 -2.30 27.30 3.90
C SER A 129 -1.59 28.29 2.99
N LYS A 130 -2.10 29.52 2.86
CA LYS A 130 -1.28 30.59 2.29
C LYS A 130 -0.08 30.69 3.22
N MET A 131 1.04 30.14 2.77
CA MET A 131 2.34 30.37 3.36
C MET A 131 2.61 31.86 3.14
N TYR A 132 2.13 32.71 4.06
CA TYR A 132 2.51 34.11 4.04
C TYR A 132 4.04 34.15 4.18
N PRO A 133 4.76 34.86 3.31
CA PRO A 133 6.19 34.97 3.45
C PRO A 133 6.49 35.57 4.82
N ALA A 134 7.33 34.88 5.61
CA ALA A 134 7.90 35.45 6.81
C ALA A 134 8.64 36.72 6.39
N LYS A 135 8.20 37.88 6.89
CA LYS A 135 9.02 39.09 6.80
C LYS A 135 10.22 38.88 7.71
N ILE A 136 11.40 38.82 7.11
CA ILE A 136 12.70 38.90 7.78
C ILE A 136 12.92 40.36 8.16
#